data_AF-A0A957YTL8-F1
#
_entry.id   AF-A0A957YTL8-F1
#
_cell.length_a   1.000
_cell.length_b   1.000
_cell.length_c   1.000
_cell.angle_alpha   90.00
_cell.angle_beta   90.00
_cell.angle_gamma   90.00
#
_symmetry.space_group_name_H-M   'P 1'
#
loop_
_entity.id
_entity.type
_entity.pdbx_description
1 polymer ?
#
loop_
_entity_poly.entity_id
_entity_poly.type
_entity_poly.pdbx_seq_one_letter_code
_entity_poly.pdbx_strand_id
1 'polypeptide(L)'
;MTPALTSPTLISHRLGTVTLDPPGPVVAGSVGTWTLIYTVGSYGLDEGATLKLSQRFASDWQIPQFDRPTDLGYSTITTNGAAKLRPYYHAKAHERPWMKCLVIDVYDGSLAPGDTITLTLGDRSQGSPGIRAQTFQESAHEFRLLVDPTNASVVRRLPTSPIFPVVPGEPVELICIVPTQTVVGEAVEIFVKGQDRWGNPVVVTDPTLTWQGDAASVLDGTVLTLTTPGSGYLVAECTIAGQTLTCRSNPIAAYAKHPPVQRYWGDLHAQTDATVGTGTEVEYFTFGRDVARLDFTSHQGNDFQMTDEDWQRLNAVVRDFHEDGRFVVFPGYEWSANTTAGGDRNVFYREEGWPIMRSSHWQIADVPEDALTPAHPANVLFERMREVVDPDQVLLAAHVGGRYA
;
A
#
# COMPACT_ATOMS: atom_id res chain seq x y z
N MET A 1 0.53 34.67 -17.69
CA MET A 1 1.52 34.78 -16.61
C MET A 1 1.66 33.40 -15.99
N THR A 2 2.78 32.74 -16.22
CA THR A 2 3.11 31.44 -15.60
C THR A 2 3.23 31.64 -14.08
N PRO A 3 2.67 30.77 -13.23
CA PRO A 3 2.82 30.92 -11.79
C PRO A 3 4.31 30.90 -11.44
N ALA A 4 4.76 31.84 -10.61
CA ALA A 4 6.13 31.84 -10.12
C ALA A 4 6.34 30.56 -9.30
N LEU A 5 7.23 29.68 -9.76
CA LEU A 5 7.63 28.47 -9.02
C LEU A 5 8.20 28.89 -7.66
N THR A 6 7.70 28.29 -6.58
CA THR A 6 8.19 28.58 -5.23
C THR A 6 9.66 28.13 -5.07
N SER A 7 10.39 28.68 -4.10
CA SER A 7 11.82 28.42 -3.88
C SER A 7 12.19 26.91 -3.75
N PRO A 8 11.42 26.06 -3.04
CA PRO A 8 11.68 24.62 -2.99
C PRO A 8 11.52 23.94 -4.36
N THR A 9 10.55 24.36 -5.17
CA THR A 9 10.32 23.83 -6.53
C THR A 9 11.49 24.19 -7.46
N LEU A 10 12.00 25.43 -7.35
CA LEU A 10 13.18 25.88 -8.09
C LEU A 10 14.44 25.05 -7.78
N ILE A 11 14.66 24.67 -6.51
CA ILE A 11 15.80 23.84 -6.11
C ILE A 11 15.69 22.44 -6.71
N SER A 12 14.54 21.81 -6.60
CA SER A 12 14.31 20.46 -7.13
C SER A 12 14.52 20.36 -8.65
N HIS A 13 14.20 21.41 -9.42
CA HIS A 13 14.48 21.45 -10.86
C HIS A 13 15.97 21.59 -11.20
N ARG A 14 16.79 22.12 -10.28
CA ARG A 14 18.23 22.29 -10.48
C ARG A 14 19.04 21.05 -10.15
N LEU A 15 18.42 20.07 -9.48
CA LEU A 15 19.06 18.79 -9.14
C LEU A 15 19.22 17.90 -10.37
N GLY A 16 18.33 17.99 -11.35
CA GLY A 16 18.41 17.19 -12.58
C GLY A 16 17.11 16.46 -12.86
N THR A 17 17.19 15.44 -13.69
CA THR A 17 16.03 14.65 -14.13
C THR A 17 16.38 13.17 -14.19
N VAL A 18 15.38 12.30 -14.05
CA VAL A 18 15.54 10.85 -14.20
C VAL A 18 14.46 10.31 -15.11
N THR A 19 14.83 9.36 -15.96
CA THR A 19 13.92 8.59 -16.82
C THR A 19 14.01 7.10 -16.51
N LEU A 20 12.96 6.35 -16.84
CA LEU A 20 12.87 4.90 -16.65
C LEU A 20 12.58 4.20 -17.97
N ASP A 21 13.28 3.11 -18.24
CA ASP A 21 13.01 2.21 -19.36
C ASP A 21 13.05 0.73 -18.89
N PRO A 22 12.03 -0.10 -19.17
CA PRO A 22 10.72 0.29 -19.70
C PRO A 22 9.90 1.09 -18.65
N PRO A 23 9.04 2.02 -19.07
CA PRO A 23 8.34 2.94 -18.16
C PRO A 23 7.14 2.32 -17.41
N GLY A 24 6.80 1.05 -17.67
CA GLY A 24 5.63 0.36 -17.12
C GLY A 24 4.48 0.19 -18.12
N PRO A 25 3.36 -0.47 -17.75
CA PRO A 25 3.10 -1.11 -16.45
C PRO A 25 4.09 -2.24 -16.15
N VAL A 26 4.24 -2.59 -14.87
CA VAL A 26 5.06 -3.72 -14.42
C VAL A 26 4.15 -4.83 -13.91
N VAL A 27 4.32 -6.05 -14.41
CA VAL A 27 3.56 -7.21 -13.90
C VAL A 27 4.10 -7.62 -12.53
N ALA A 28 3.21 -7.81 -11.56
CA ALA A 28 3.54 -8.19 -10.19
C ALA A 28 4.42 -9.45 -10.12
N GLY A 29 5.54 -9.33 -9.41
CA GLY A 29 6.56 -10.36 -9.23
C GLY A 29 7.24 -10.84 -10.52
N SER A 30 7.06 -10.14 -11.65
CA SER A 30 7.81 -10.42 -12.88
C SER A 30 9.30 -10.19 -12.67
N VAL A 31 10.12 -10.94 -13.39
CA VAL A 31 11.58 -10.77 -13.40
C VAL A 31 11.97 -10.04 -14.67
N GLY A 32 12.58 -8.87 -14.51
CA GLY A 32 12.89 -7.96 -15.61
C GLY A 32 14.20 -7.21 -15.43
N THR A 33 14.43 -6.28 -16.35
CA THR A 33 15.51 -5.29 -16.28
C THR A 33 14.86 -3.92 -16.37
N TRP A 34 15.26 -3.00 -15.49
CA TRP A 34 14.80 -1.61 -15.50
C TRP A 34 15.99 -0.68 -15.44
N THR A 35 16.09 0.20 -16.41
CA THR A 35 17.18 1.17 -16.53
C THR A 35 16.68 2.54 -16.14
N LEU A 36 17.27 3.10 -15.07
CA LEU A 36 17.09 4.48 -14.67
C LEU A 36 18.28 5.30 -15.18
N ILE A 37 18.00 6.36 -15.93
CA ILE A 37 19.02 7.30 -16.40
C ILE A 37 18.79 8.63 -15.70
N TYR A 38 19.64 8.95 -14.73
CA TYR A 38 19.68 10.24 -14.09
C TYR A 38 20.60 11.18 -14.89
N THR A 39 20.11 12.35 -15.26
CA THR A 39 20.87 13.44 -15.87
C THR A 39 21.12 14.51 -14.83
N VAL A 40 22.39 14.83 -14.61
CA VAL A 40 22.86 15.79 -13.61
C VAL A 40 22.35 17.18 -13.95
N GLY A 41 21.70 17.82 -12.98
CA GLY A 41 21.18 19.18 -13.14
C GLY A 41 22.24 20.27 -13.00
N SER A 42 21.79 21.52 -13.00
CA SER A 42 22.65 22.71 -12.99
C SER A 42 23.58 22.83 -11.77
N TYR A 43 23.31 22.11 -10.67
CA TYR A 43 24.20 22.12 -9.50
C TYR A 43 25.42 21.21 -9.64
N GLY A 44 25.46 20.30 -10.62
CA GLY A 44 26.49 19.27 -10.65
C GLY A 44 26.32 18.26 -9.51
N LEU A 45 27.28 17.34 -9.41
CA LEU A 45 27.49 16.47 -8.25
C LEU A 45 28.98 16.52 -7.89
N ASP A 46 29.30 16.91 -6.67
CA ASP A 46 30.69 16.95 -6.20
C ASP A 46 31.12 15.62 -5.53
N GLU A 47 32.40 15.51 -5.18
CA GLU A 47 32.89 14.40 -4.36
C GLU A 47 32.12 14.36 -3.02
N GLY A 48 31.61 13.19 -2.66
CA GLY A 48 30.75 12.97 -1.51
C GLY A 48 29.26 13.23 -1.79
N ALA A 49 28.87 13.61 -3.01
CA ALA A 49 27.45 13.64 -3.39
C ALA A 49 26.84 12.23 -3.31
N THR A 50 25.55 12.18 -2.97
CA THR A 50 24.81 10.93 -2.81
C THR A 50 23.48 10.97 -3.55
N LEU A 51 23.21 9.91 -4.31
CA LEU A 51 21.87 9.62 -4.81
C LEU A 51 21.28 8.45 -4.04
N LYS A 52 19.96 8.45 -3.86
CA LYS A 52 19.23 7.34 -3.25
C LYS A 52 18.02 7.01 -4.10
N LEU A 53 17.98 5.80 -4.65
CA LEU A 53 16.75 5.22 -5.17
C LEU A 53 16.03 4.56 -3.99
N SER A 54 14.93 5.19 -3.57
CA SER A 54 14.15 4.81 -2.41
C SER A 54 12.87 4.09 -2.80
N GLN A 55 12.46 3.15 -1.95
CA GLN A 55 11.18 2.45 -2.01
C GLN A 55 10.42 2.63 -0.69
N ARG A 56 9.09 2.51 -0.75
CA ARG A 56 8.26 2.48 0.46
C ARG A 56 8.60 1.27 1.33
N PHE A 57 8.28 1.39 2.62
CA PHE A 57 8.44 0.33 3.59
C PHE A 57 7.59 -0.88 3.19
N ALA A 58 6.32 -0.65 2.84
CA ALA A 58 5.45 -1.62 2.22
C ALA A 58 5.82 -1.78 0.73
N SER A 59 6.97 -2.38 0.48
CA SER A 59 7.38 -2.89 -0.82
C SER A 59 8.32 -4.07 -0.62
N ASP A 60 8.11 -5.11 -1.41
CA ASP A 60 8.93 -6.31 -1.44
C ASP A 60 9.71 -6.44 -2.77
N TRP A 61 9.86 -5.35 -3.52
CA TRP A 61 10.77 -5.33 -4.66
C TRP A 61 12.14 -5.90 -4.24
N GLN A 62 12.69 -6.81 -5.05
CA GLN A 62 13.88 -7.55 -4.64
C GLN A 62 15.06 -6.61 -4.36
N ILE A 63 15.82 -6.90 -3.30
CA ILE A 63 17.03 -6.16 -2.97
C ILE A 63 18.08 -6.37 -4.09
N PRO A 64 18.60 -5.28 -4.70
CA PRO A 64 19.63 -5.38 -5.72
C PRO A 64 20.97 -5.82 -5.11
N GLN A 65 21.75 -6.56 -5.90
CA GLN A 65 23.11 -6.95 -5.56
C GLN A 65 24.06 -6.59 -6.70
N PHE A 66 25.36 -6.42 -6.40
CA PHE A 66 26.34 -5.83 -7.32
C PHE A 66 27.57 -6.72 -7.55
N ASP A 67 27.59 -7.94 -7.00
CA ASP A 67 28.78 -8.77 -6.88
C ASP A 67 28.66 -10.16 -7.53
N ARG A 68 27.43 -10.62 -7.82
CA ARG A 68 27.15 -11.95 -8.38
C ARG A 68 26.48 -11.82 -9.76
N PRO A 69 27.25 -11.65 -10.85
CA PRO A 69 26.73 -11.30 -12.18
C PRO A 69 25.73 -12.29 -12.80
N THR A 70 25.72 -13.54 -12.34
CA THR A 70 24.82 -14.60 -12.82
C THR A 70 23.56 -14.78 -11.97
N ASP A 71 23.50 -14.18 -10.78
CA ASP A 71 22.42 -14.38 -9.81
C ASP A 71 21.27 -13.39 -10.04
N LEU A 72 20.06 -13.76 -9.60
CA LEU A 72 18.89 -12.87 -9.57
C LEU A 72 19.20 -11.60 -8.75
N GLY A 73 18.77 -10.45 -9.23
CA GLY A 73 18.96 -9.15 -8.60
C GLY A 73 20.29 -8.46 -8.94
N TYR A 74 21.14 -9.05 -9.79
CA TYR A 74 22.37 -8.39 -10.25
C TYR A 74 22.04 -7.06 -10.89
N SER A 75 22.71 -6.00 -10.46
CA SER A 75 22.46 -4.64 -10.93
C SER A 75 23.79 -3.94 -11.16
N THR A 76 23.82 -2.99 -12.09
CA THR A 76 25.04 -2.24 -12.44
C THR A 76 24.78 -0.76 -12.44
N ILE A 77 25.84 0.02 -12.19
CA ILE A 77 25.81 1.49 -12.23
C ILE A 77 27.00 1.98 -13.03
N THR A 78 26.75 2.87 -13.97
CA THR A 78 27.78 3.52 -14.78
C THR A 78 27.53 5.02 -14.87
N THR A 79 28.54 5.77 -15.28
CA THR A 79 28.42 7.19 -15.63
C THR A 79 29.16 7.46 -16.93
N ASN A 80 28.72 8.47 -17.68
CA ASN A 80 29.47 9.01 -18.82
C ASN A 80 30.51 10.07 -18.40
N GLY A 81 30.48 10.53 -17.15
CA GLY A 81 31.43 11.49 -16.60
C GLY A 81 32.66 10.81 -15.98
N ALA A 82 33.56 11.62 -15.43
CA ALA A 82 34.84 11.13 -14.89
C ALA A 82 34.77 10.59 -13.45
N ALA A 83 33.64 10.76 -12.77
CA ALA A 83 33.48 10.37 -11.38
C ALA A 83 33.41 8.85 -11.18
N LYS A 84 33.80 8.38 -10.00
CA LYS A 84 33.63 6.98 -9.58
C LYS A 84 32.46 6.84 -8.63
N LEU A 85 31.65 5.83 -8.88
CA LEU A 85 30.41 5.56 -8.17
C LEU A 85 30.53 4.32 -7.29
N ARG A 86 29.94 4.37 -6.10
CA ARG A 86 29.85 3.23 -5.18
C ARG A 86 28.38 2.90 -4.89
N PRO A 87 27.84 1.82 -5.47
CA PRO A 87 26.51 1.34 -5.13
C PRO A 87 26.52 0.47 -3.87
N TYR A 88 25.47 0.59 -3.05
CA TYR A 88 25.12 -0.38 -2.01
C TYR A 88 23.65 -0.27 -1.64
N TYR A 89 23.11 -1.29 -0.98
CA TYR A 89 21.76 -1.24 -0.41
C TYR A 89 21.81 -1.05 1.10
N HIS A 90 20.91 -0.24 1.64
CA HIS A 90 20.73 -0.09 3.08
C HIS A 90 19.26 0.15 3.44
N ALA A 91 18.71 -0.72 4.30
CA ALA A 91 17.28 -0.76 4.64
C ALA A 91 16.80 0.43 5.50
N LYS A 92 17.72 1.21 6.07
CA LYS A 92 17.45 2.39 6.92
C LYS A 92 18.24 3.63 6.45
N ALA A 93 18.30 3.85 5.15
CA ALA A 93 19.12 4.92 4.56
C ALA A 93 18.41 6.27 4.41
N HIS A 94 17.12 6.33 4.72
CA HIS A 94 16.30 7.53 4.70
C HIS A 94 15.11 7.39 5.67
N GLU A 95 14.22 8.37 5.69
CA GLU A 95 13.08 8.43 6.61
C GLU A 95 11.97 7.45 6.20
N ARG A 96 11.28 6.86 7.18
CA ARG A 96 10.10 6.02 6.94
C ARG A 96 8.96 6.91 6.41
N PRO A 97 8.20 6.51 5.37
CA PRO A 97 8.15 5.19 4.76
C PRO A 97 9.19 4.93 3.66
N TRP A 98 9.98 5.92 3.25
CA TRP A 98 10.94 5.85 2.13
C TRP A 98 12.36 5.40 2.55
N MET A 99 12.45 4.51 3.52
CA MET A 99 13.72 4.23 4.24
C MET A 99 14.62 3.19 3.55
N LYS A 100 14.05 2.31 2.73
CA LYS A 100 14.76 1.26 1.99
C LYS A 100 15.38 1.87 0.74
N CYS A 101 16.71 2.00 0.68
CA CYS A 101 17.38 2.63 -0.46
C CYS A 101 18.49 1.77 -1.06
N LEU A 102 18.57 1.79 -2.39
CA LEU A 102 19.84 1.68 -3.09
C LEU A 102 20.50 3.06 -3.03
N VAL A 103 21.72 3.13 -2.51
CA VAL A 103 22.52 4.34 -2.37
C VAL A 103 23.65 4.33 -3.39
N ILE A 104 23.91 5.47 -4.01
CA ILE A 104 24.99 5.69 -4.98
C ILE A 104 25.82 6.86 -4.47
N ASP A 105 27.01 6.57 -3.95
CA ASP A 105 27.95 7.62 -3.53
C ASP A 105 28.91 7.95 -4.68
N VAL A 106 29.08 9.24 -4.93
CA VAL A 106 30.18 9.78 -5.74
C VAL A 106 31.40 9.86 -4.83
N TYR A 107 32.32 8.90 -4.89
CA TYR A 107 33.40 8.79 -3.91
C TYR A 107 34.76 9.29 -4.40
N ASP A 108 34.87 9.64 -5.68
CA ASP A 108 36.08 10.18 -6.32
C ASP A 108 35.68 10.94 -7.58
N GLY A 109 36.08 12.21 -7.70
CA GLY A 109 35.74 13.09 -8.81
C GLY A 109 34.35 13.73 -8.69
N SER A 110 33.89 14.34 -9.78
CA SER A 110 32.63 15.08 -9.86
C SER A 110 31.93 14.87 -11.21
N LEU A 111 30.63 15.19 -11.26
CA LEU A 111 29.81 15.16 -12.47
C LEU A 111 29.27 16.54 -12.79
N ALA A 112 29.44 16.97 -14.03
CA ALA A 112 29.00 18.26 -14.53
C ALA A 112 27.52 18.22 -14.96
N PRO A 113 26.84 19.38 -15.06
CA PRO A 113 25.51 19.44 -15.65
C PRO A 113 25.46 18.77 -17.03
N GLY A 114 24.51 17.84 -17.22
CA GLY A 114 24.36 17.04 -18.44
C GLY A 114 25.09 15.69 -18.44
N ASP A 115 26.02 15.45 -17.50
CA ASP A 115 26.53 14.10 -17.26
C ASP A 115 25.39 13.19 -16.77
N THR A 116 25.54 11.89 -16.97
CA THR A 116 24.53 10.90 -16.62
C THR A 116 25.07 9.84 -15.67
N ILE A 117 24.17 9.35 -14.81
CA ILE A 117 24.35 8.10 -14.07
C ILE A 117 23.28 7.14 -14.58
N THR A 118 23.71 5.98 -15.07
CA THR A 118 22.83 4.91 -15.54
C THR A 118 22.83 3.78 -14.52
N LEU A 119 21.68 3.55 -13.88
CA LEU A 119 21.43 2.42 -13.00
C LEU A 119 20.62 1.37 -13.76
N THR A 120 21.18 0.18 -13.96
CA THR A 120 20.50 -0.97 -14.55
C THR A 120 20.15 -1.96 -13.45
N LEU A 121 18.89 -1.95 -13.02
CA LEU A 121 18.35 -2.94 -12.09
C LEU A 121 18.08 -4.25 -12.84
N GLY A 122 18.60 -5.37 -12.35
CA GLY A 122 18.43 -6.66 -13.02
C GLY A 122 19.21 -6.74 -14.34
N ASP A 123 20.47 -6.32 -14.34
CA ASP A 123 21.36 -6.36 -15.51
C ASP A 123 21.61 -7.81 -15.95
N ARG A 124 21.25 -8.13 -17.19
CA ARG A 124 21.36 -9.48 -17.78
C ARG A 124 22.63 -9.70 -18.60
N SER A 125 23.47 -8.67 -18.74
CA SER A 125 24.64 -8.68 -19.64
C SER A 125 25.66 -9.78 -19.33
N GLN A 126 25.68 -10.27 -18.10
CA GLN A 126 26.59 -11.32 -17.64
C GLN A 126 25.87 -12.62 -17.19
N GLY A 127 24.61 -12.81 -17.61
CA GLY A 127 23.89 -14.07 -17.40
C GLY A 127 22.87 -14.08 -16.24
N SER A 128 22.68 -12.96 -15.53
CA SER A 128 21.59 -12.84 -14.56
C SER A 128 20.23 -13.04 -15.23
N PRO A 129 19.25 -13.67 -14.55
CA PRO A 129 17.86 -13.67 -14.99
C PRO A 129 17.17 -12.30 -14.90
N GLY A 130 17.75 -11.30 -14.22
CA GLY A 130 17.14 -9.99 -13.95
C GLY A 130 16.84 -9.79 -12.47
N ILE A 131 15.95 -8.86 -12.12
CA ILE A 131 15.49 -8.58 -10.75
C ILE A 131 13.98 -8.76 -10.65
N ARG A 132 13.47 -9.23 -9.51
CA ARG A 132 12.03 -9.43 -9.30
C ARG A 132 11.35 -8.14 -8.84
N ALA A 133 10.29 -7.76 -9.55
CA ALA A 133 9.39 -6.69 -9.15
C ALA A 133 8.64 -7.00 -7.84
N GLN A 134 7.99 -5.98 -7.28
CA GLN A 134 7.03 -6.11 -6.17
C GLN A 134 5.94 -7.13 -6.51
N THR A 135 5.51 -7.93 -5.53
CA THR A 135 4.56 -9.03 -5.74
C THR A 135 3.10 -8.65 -5.65
N PHE A 136 2.80 -7.43 -5.23
CA PHE A 136 1.44 -6.94 -5.14
C PHE A 136 1.21 -5.69 -5.98
N GLN A 137 -0.03 -5.54 -6.45
CA GLN A 137 -0.47 -4.41 -7.25
C GLN A 137 -0.32 -3.08 -6.52
N GLU A 138 -0.02 -2.03 -7.27
CA GLU A 138 0.05 -0.67 -6.80
C GLU A 138 -0.19 0.25 -7.99
N SER A 139 -1.18 1.15 -7.91
CA SER A 139 -1.53 2.02 -9.04
C SER A 139 -0.44 3.04 -9.39
N ALA A 140 0.37 3.43 -8.40
CA ALA A 140 1.34 4.50 -8.49
C ALA A 140 2.66 4.14 -7.76
N HIS A 141 3.26 3.01 -8.11
CA HIS A 141 4.57 2.63 -7.57
C HIS A 141 5.61 3.68 -7.99
N GLU A 142 6.34 4.21 -7.01
CA GLU A 142 7.34 5.26 -7.25
C GLU A 142 8.76 4.72 -7.03
N PHE A 143 9.58 4.85 -8.06
CA PHE A 143 11.02 4.82 -7.93
C PHE A 143 11.53 6.20 -7.53
N ARG A 144 11.45 6.48 -6.23
CA ARG A 144 11.74 7.79 -5.67
C ARG A 144 13.24 8.05 -5.68
N LEU A 145 13.69 8.95 -6.54
CA LEU A 145 15.09 9.36 -6.58
C LEU A 145 15.30 10.60 -5.72
N LEU A 146 16.23 10.50 -4.78
CA LEU A 146 16.65 11.57 -3.88
C LEU A 146 18.11 11.93 -4.20
N VAL A 147 18.44 13.21 -4.21
CA VAL A 147 19.78 13.70 -4.53
C VAL A 147 20.27 14.68 -3.47
N ASP A 148 21.49 14.47 -2.99
CA ASP A 148 22.33 15.46 -2.33
C ASP A 148 23.55 15.75 -3.21
N PRO A 149 23.60 16.91 -3.89
CA PRO A 149 24.71 17.22 -4.80
C PRO A 149 25.98 17.71 -4.09
N THR A 150 25.91 17.95 -2.78
CA THR A 150 26.89 18.77 -2.04
C THR A 150 27.57 18.09 -0.86
N ASN A 151 27.29 16.82 -0.60
CA ASN A 151 27.75 16.11 0.61
C ASN A 151 27.30 16.81 1.91
N ALA A 152 26.12 17.43 1.89
CA ALA A 152 25.56 18.09 3.07
C ALA A 152 24.81 17.10 3.99
N SER A 153 24.70 15.83 3.60
CA SER A 153 23.78 14.84 4.16
C SER A 153 22.31 15.27 4.06
N VAL A 154 21.98 16.09 3.06
CA VAL A 154 20.67 16.69 2.86
C VAL A 154 20.14 16.30 1.48
N VAL A 155 19.39 15.20 1.45
CA VAL A 155 18.79 14.71 0.19
C VAL A 155 17.47 15.41 -0.11
N ARG A 156 17.16 15.55 -1.41
CA ARG A 156 15.90 16.14 -1.91
C ARG A 156 15.32 15.28 -3.02
N ARG A 157 13.99 15.11 -3.01
CA ARG A 157 13.25 14.34 -4.03
C ARG A 157 13.32 15.04 -5.38
N LEU A 158 13.58 14.25 -6.43
CA LEU A 158 13.43 14.68 -7.81
C LEU A 158 11.96 14.61 -8.24
N PRO A 159 11.38 15.71 -8.77
CA PRO A 159 10.01 15.73 -9.25
C PRO A 159 9.76 14.79 -10.44
N THR A 160 10.82 14.44 -11.19
CA THR A 160 10.74 13.50 -12.31
C THR A 160 10.90 12.04 -11.87
N SER A 161 10.84 11.73 -10.57
CA SER A 161 10.89 10.34 -10.09
C SER A 161 9.83 9.51 -10.83
N PRO A 162 10.20 8.38 -11.46
CA PRO A 162 9.25 7.58 -12.24
C PRO A 162 8.14 7.03 -11.35
N ILE A 163 6.90 7.18 -11.81
CA ILE A 163 5.70 6.61 -11.21
C ILE A 163 5.04 5.72 -12.26
N PHE A 164 4.74 4.48 -11.90
CA PHE A 164 4.15 3.51 -12.82
C PHE A 164 3.27 2.51 -12.06
N PRO A 165 2.25 1.94 -12.71
CA PRO A 165 1.42 0.91 -12.09
C PRO A 165 2.13 -0.45 -12.07
N VAL A 166 2.02 -1.13 -10.93
CA VAL A 166 2.23 -2.58 -10.81
C VAL A 166 0.88 -3.27 -10.96
N VAL A 167 0.74 -4.12 -11.97
CA VAL A 167 -0.51 -4.77 -12.41
C VAL A 167 -0.47 -6.28 -12.12
N PRO A 168 -1.60 -7.00 -12.02
CA PRO A 168 -1.55 -8.44 -11.76
C PRO A 168 -0.90 -9.18 -12.92
N GLY A 169 -0.39 -10.38 -12.63
CA GLY A 169 -0.13 -11.37 -13.67
C GLY A 169 -1.39 -12.08 -14.17
N GLU A 170 -1.19 -13.07 -15.03
CA GLU A 170 -2.27 -13.97 -15.46
C GLU A 170 -2.89 -14.69 -14.24
N PRO A 171 -4.23 -14.85 -14.19
CA PRO A 171 -4.89 -15.55 -13.11
C PRO A 171 -4.55 -17.04 -13.15
N VAL A 172 -4.21 -17.59 -11.99
CA VAL A 172 -3.92 -19.02 -11.81
C VAL A 172 -4.94 -19.71 -10.90
N GLU A 173 -5.80 -18.94 -10.23
CA GLU A 173 -6.84 -19.40 -9.33
C GLU A 173 -8.11 -18.56 -9.51
N LEU A 174 -9.28 -19.16 -9.24
CA LEU A 174 -10.55 -18.43 -9.07
C LEU A 174 -10.91 -18.37 -7.59
N ILE A 175 -11.55 -17.28 -7.19
CA ILE A 175 -12.17 -17.10 -5.88
C ILE A 175 -13.63 -16.75 -6.10
N CYS A 176 -14.52 -17.51 -5.46
CA CYS A 176 -15.95 -17.25 -5.43
C CYS A 176 -16.37 -16.92 -4.00
N ILE A 177 -17.03 -15.78 -3.81
CA ILE A 177 -17.45 -15.26 -2.51
C ILE A 177 -18.96 -15.05 -2.53
N VAL A 178 -19.61 -15.53 -1.48
CA VAL A 178 -21.03 -15.31 -1.19
C VAL A 178 -21.19 -14.90 0.28
N PRO A 179 -22.28 -14.23 0.69
CA PRO A 179 -22.58 -14.06 2.10
C PRO A 179 -22.60 -15.41 2.83
N THR A 180 -22.16 -15.46 4.10
CA THR A 180 -22.18 -16.71 4.88
C THR A 180 -23.59 -17.07 5.36
N GLN A 181 -24.51 -16.11 5.39
CA GLN A 181 -25.88 -16.28 5.85
C GLN A 181 -26.84 -15.49 4.96
N THR A 182 -28.06 -15.99 4.81
CA THR A 182 -29.17 -15.33 4.10
C THR A 182 -30.51 -15.77 4.70
N VAL A 183 -31.59 -15.04 4.43
CA VAL A 183 -32.95 -15.52 4.72
C VAL A 183 -33.57 -16.12 3.45
N VAL A 184 -34.39 -17.16 3.63
CA VAL A 184 -35.11 -17.80 2.52
C VAL A 184 -35.87 -16.76 1.69
N GLY A 185 -35.62 -16.78 0.39
CA GLY A 185 -36.23 -15.86 -0.59
C GLY A 185 -35.47 -14.56 -0.81
N GLU A 186 -34.41 -14.26 -0.05
CA GLU A 186 -33.55 -13.11 -0.32
C GLU A 186 -32.58 -13.41 -1.47
N ALA A 187 -32.39 -12.39 -2.32
CA ALA A 187 -31.40 -12.41 -3.36
C ALA A 187 -30.01 -12.07 -2.78
N VAL A 188 -29.01 -12.89 -3.06
CA VAL A 188 -27.62 -12.65 -2.68
C VAL A 188 -26.73 -12.56 -3.92
N GLU A 189 -25.83 -11.58 -3.92
CA GLU A 189 -24.83 -11.41 -4.97
C GLU A 189 -23.71 -12.45 -4.82
N ILE A 190 -23.35 -13.09 -5.93
CA ILE A 190 -22.21 -13.99 -6.06
C ILE A 190 -21.07 -13.17 -6.68
N PHE A 191 -19.97 -13.07 -5.97
CA PHE A 191 -18.78 -12.40 -6.45
C PHE A 191 -17.74 -13.42 -6.90
N VAL A 192 -17.23 -13.28 -8.13
CA VAL A 192 -16.16 -14.13 -8.65
C VAL A 192 -15.01 -13.26 -9.14
N LYS A 193 -13.79 -13.58 -8.72
CA LYS A 193 -12.55 -12.97 -9.23
C LYS A 193 -11.53 -14.06 -9.54
N GLY A 194 -10.55 -13.72 -10.37
CA GLY A 194 -9.31 -14.46 -10.47
C GLY A 194 -8.28 -13.96 -9.46
N GLN A 195 -7.25 -14.77 -9.23
CA GLN A 195 -6.04 -14.37 -8.53
C GLN A 195 -4.81 -14.79 -9.32
N ASP A 196 -3.85 -13.88 -9.45
CA ASP A 196 -2.53 -14.24 -9.96
C ASP A 196 -1.76 -15.09 -8.93
N ARG A 197 -0.57 -15.56 -9.29
CA ARG A 197 0.26 -16.43 -8.43
C ARG A 197 0.66 -15.81 -7.08
N TRP A 198 0.49 -14.50 -6.92
CA TRP A 198 0.81 -13.74 -5.71
C TRP A 198 -0.46 -13.31 -4.94
N GLY A 199 -1.64 -13.73 -5.39
CA GLY A 199 -2.92 -13.42 -4.76
C GLY A 199 -3.52 -12.09 -5.22
N ASN A 200 -2.94 -11.40 -6.21
CA ASN A 200 -3.50 -10.15 -6.72
C ASN A 200 -4.82 -10.41 -7.44
N PRO A 201 -5.85 -9.58 -7.20
CA PRO A 201 -7.14 -9.75 -7.85
C PRO A 201 -7.04 -9.51 -9.35
N VAL A 202 -7.69 -10.39 -10.11
CA VAL A 202 -7.87 -10.27 -11.57
C VAL A 202 -9.36 -10.31 -11.86
N VAL A 203 -9.84 -9.38 -12.68
CA VAL A 203 -11.24 -9.40 -13.12
C VAL A 203 -11.48 -10.60 -14.04
N VAL A 204 -12.56 -11.32 -13.80
CA VAL A 204 -13.01 -12.42 -14.66
C VAL A 204 -14.43 -12.13 -15.14
N THR A 205 -14.76 -12.60 -16.33
CA THR A 205 -16.08 -12.39 -16.95
C THR A 205 -16.79 -13.72 -17.16
N ASP A 206 -18.12 -13.68 -17.10
CA ASP A 206 -19.00 -14.79 -17.46
C ASP A 206 -18.68 -16.13 -16.76
N PRO A 207 -18.54 -16.18 -15.42
CA PRO A 207 -18.32 -17.44 -14.73
C PRO A 207 -19.56 -18.34 -14.86
N THR A 208 -19.33 -19.62 -15.13
CA THR A 208 -20.37 -20.65 -15.00
C THR A 208 -20.53 -21.02 -13.54
N LEU A 209 -21.75 -20.96 -13.02
CA LEU A 209 -22.06 -21.14 -11.61
C LEU A 209 -22.98 -22.34 -11.40
N THR A 210 -22.58 -23.24 -10.50
CA THR A 210 -23.38 -24.42 -10.13
C THR A 210 -23.58 -24.49 -8.63
N TRP A 211 -24.84 -24.59 -8.19
CA TRP A 211 -25.17 -24.79 -6.78
C TRP A 211 -24.90 -26.24 -6.33
N GLN A 212 -24.35 -26.39 -5.13
CA GLN A 212 -24.14 -27.67 -4.45
C GLN A 212 -24.56 -27.54 -2.98
N GLY A 213 -25.71 -28.09 -2.62
CA GLY A 213 -26.25 -28.00 -1.27
C GLY A 213 -27.58 -28.73 -1.09
N ASP A 214 -28.10 -28.73 0.13
CA ASP A 214 -29.39 -29.33 0.48
C ASP A 214 -30.57 -28.34 0.38
N ALA A 215 -30.29 -27.03 0.36
CA ALA A 215 -31.28 -26.01 0.07
C ALA A 215 -31.65 -26.01 -1.42
N ALA A 216 -32.92 -25.79 -1.72
CA ALA A 216 -33.36 -25.47 -3.07
C ALA A 216 -32.87 -24.07 -3.46
N SER A 217 -32.41 -23.91 -4.70
CA SER A 217 -31.78 -22.69 -5.20
C SER A 217 -32.35 -22.26 -6.55
N VAL A 218 -32.39 -20.95 -6.78
CA VAL A 218 -32.53 -20.34 -8.11
C VAL A 218 -31.29 -19.51 -8.38
N LEU A 219 -30.68 -19.69 -9.56
CA LEU A 219 -29.55 -18.90 -10.05
C LEU A 219 -30.01 -18.05 -11.23
N ASP A 220 -29.79 -16.74 -11.15
CA ASP A 220 -30.02 -15.79 -12.23
C ASP A 220 -28.75 -14.95 -12.43
N GLY A 221 -27.93 -15.34 -13.41
CA GLY A 221 -26.58 -14.78 -13.59
C GLY A 221 -25.73 -14.94 -12.33
N THR A 222 -25.30 -13.82 -11.75
CA THR A 222 -24.52 -13.75 -10.51
C THR A 222 -25.39 -13.55 -9.27
N VAL A 223 -26.70 -13.83 -9.33
CA VAL A 223 -27.60 -13.75 -8.19
C VAL A 223 -28.06 -15.14 -7.79
N LEU A 224 -27.88 -15.48 -6.51
CA LEU A 224 -28.40 -16.68 -5.87
C LEU A 224 -29.63 -16.32 -5.03
N THR A 225 -30.69 -17.13 -5.13
CA THR A 225 -31.80 -17.11 -4.17
C THR A 225 -32.00 -18.50 -3.62
N LEU A 226 -31.92 -18.68 -2.30
CA LEU A 226 -32.22 -19.94 -1.64
C LEU A 226 -33.69 -19.96 -1.21
N THR A 227 -34.46 -20.93 -1.71
CA THR A 227 -35.93 -20.99 -1.56
C THR A 227 -36.39 -21.92 -0.44
N THR A 228 -35.48 -22.67 0.17
CA THR A 228 -35.73 -23.44 1.40
C THR A 228 -34.59 -23.24 2.39
N PRO A 229 -34.82 -23.45 3.70
CA PRO A 229 -33.74 -23.50 4.67
C PRO A 229 -32.76 -24.63 4.32
N GLY A 230 -31.48 -24.41 4.62
CA GLY A 230 -30.41 -25.37 4.33
C GLY A 230 -29.08 -24.66 4.13
N SER A 231 -28.11 -25.38 3.59
CA SER A 231 -26.76 -24.88 3.34
C SER A 231 -26.14 -25.48 2.08
N GLY A 232 -25.10 -24.82 1.60
CA GLY A 232 -24.35 -25.29 0.45
C GLY A 232 -23.27 -24.31 0.05
N TYR A 233 -22.81 -24.45 -1.18
CA TYR A 233 -21.79 -23.62 -1.78
C TYR A 233 -21.96 -23.58 -3.30
N LEU A 234 -21.26 -22.65 -3.95
CA LEU A 234 -21.16 -22.55 -5.39
C LEU A 234 -19.88 -23.23 -5.88
N VAL A 235 -19.99 -23.91 -7.00
CA VAL A 235 -18.84 -24.24 -7.85
C VAL A 235 -18.84 -23.21 -8.98
N ALA A 236 -17.76 -22.44 -9.09
CA ALA A 236 -17.54 -21.51 -10.18
C ALA A 236 -16.51 -22.06 -11.16
N GLU A 237 -16.74 -21.85 -12.45
CA GLU A 237 -15.84 -22.22 -13.52
C GLU A 237 -15.69 -21.05 -14.50
N CYS A 238 -14.46 -20.76 -14.92
CA CYS A 238 -14.17 -19.74 -15.94
C CYS A 238 -13.03 -20.23 -16.83
N THR A 239 -13.12 -19.98 -18.14
CA THR A 239 -12.04 -20.30 -19.09
C THR A 239 -11.27 -19.03 -19.41
N ILE A 240 -9.99 -19.00 -19.00
CA ILE A 240 -9.10 -17.84 -19.16
C ILE A 240 -7.89 -18.29 -19.96
N ALA A 241 -7.59 -17.58 -21.06
CA ALA A 241 -6.47 -17.89 -21.95
C ALA A 241 -6.41 -19.37 -22.42
N GLY A 242 -7.58 -20.02 -22.57
CA GLY A 242 -7.68 -21.42 -22.99
C GLY A 242 -7.50 -22.45 -21.86
N GLN A 243 -7.31 -22.00 -20.61
CA GLN A 243 -7.29 -22.84 -19.43
C GLN A 243 -8.59 -22.67 -18.63
N THR A 244 -9.24 -23.77 -18.30
CA THR A 244 -10.40 -23.78 -17.41
C THR A 244 -9.92 -23.79 -15.95
N LEU A 245 -10.30 -22.75 -15.21
CA LEU A 245 -10.11 -22.66 -13.76
C LEU A 245 -11.44 -22.92 -13.07
N THR A 246 -11.38 -23.56 -11.91
CA THR A 246 -12.56 -23.83 -11.08
C THR A 246 -12.27 -23.55 -9.62
N CYS A 247 -13.28 -23.13 -8.87
CA CYS A 247 -13.19 -22.98 -7.42
C CYS A 247 -14.52 -23.30 -6.73
N ARG A 248 -14.43 -23.50 -5.42
CA ARG A 248 -15.59 -23.59 -4.54
C ARG A 248 -15.72 -22.30 -3.74
N SER A 249 -16.93 -21.78 -3.60
CA SER A 249 -17.18 -20.63 -2.72
C SER A 249 -17.00 -20.97 -1.24
N ASN A 250 -16.95 -19.94 -0.39
CA ASN A 250 -17.28 -20.14 1.02
C ASN A 250 -18.72 -20.68 1.17
N PRO A 251 -19.03 -21.40 2.27
CA PRO A 251 -20.38 -21.90 2.49
C PRO A 251 -21.36 -20.77 2.81
N ILE A 252 -22.61 -20.97 2.39
CA ILE A 252 -23.76 -20.13 2.72
C ILE A 252 -24.87 -20.97 3.38
N ALA A 253 -25.53 -20.41 4.39
CA ALA A 253 -26.69 -21.00 5.05
C ALA A 253 -27.94 -20.11 4.94
N ALA A 254 -29.05 -20.67 4.47
CA ALA A 254 -30.36 -20.03 4.44
C ALA A 254 -31.16 -20.37 5.70
N TYR A 255 -31.67 -19.34 6.37
CA TYR A 255 -32.55 -19.46 7.52
C TYR A 255 -33.96 -19.00 7.19
N ALA A 256 -34.97 -19.53 7.87
CA ALA A 256 -36.35 -19.06 7.70
C ALA A 256 -36.56 -17.60 8.19
N LYS A 257 -35.67 -17.12 9.07
CA LYS A 257 -35.59 -15.74 9.58
C LYS A 257 -34.16 -15.48 10.03
N HIS A 258 -33.75 -14.21 10.14
CA HIS A 258 -32.41 -13.88 10.62
C HIS A 258 -32.12 -14.53 11.99
N PRO A 259 -30.92 -15.11 12.17
CA PRO A 259 -30.49 -15.59 13.46
C PRO A 259 -30.24 -14.40 14.42
N PRO A 260 -30.39 -14.59 15.75
CA PRO A 260 -30.11 -13.54 16.73
C PRO A 260 -28.66 -13.03 16.70
N VAL A 261 -27.73 -13.87 16.23
CA VAL A 261 -26.32 -13.51 16.01
C VAL A 261 -26.03 -13.66 14.53
N GLN A 262 -25.70 -12.54 13.90
CA GLN A 262 -25.28 -12.47 12.50
C GLN A 262 -23.76 -12.52 12.40
N ARG A 263 -23.25 -12.99 11.27
CA ARG A 263 -21.81 -13.08 10.98
C ARG A 263 -21.43 -12.02 9.97
N TYR A 264 -20.37 -11.29 10.29
CA TYR A 264 -19.78 -10.27 9.44
C TYR A 264 -18.28 -10.51 9.34
N TRP A 265 -17.70 -10.22 8.19
CA TRP A 265 -16.28 -10.35 7.87
C TRP A 265 -15.68 -8.97 7.72
N GLY A 266 -14.58 -8.71 8.43
CA GLY A 266 -13.94 -7.42 8.36
C GLY A 266 -12.45 -7.49 8.62
N ASP A 267 -11.78 -6.43 8.18
CA ASP A 267 -10.37 -6.17 8.46
C ASP A 267 -10.26 -4.79 9.10
N LEU A 268 -9.82 -4.77 10.35
CA LEU A 268 -9.77 -3.56 11.17
C LEU A 268 -8.39 -2.92 11.21
N HIS A 269 -7.38 -3.45 10.52
CA HIS A 269 -6.05 -2.85 10.58
C HIS A 269 -5.36 -2.86 9.22
N ALA A 270 -5.42 -1.72 8.54
CA ALA A 270 -4.61 -1.45 7.35
C ALA A 270 -4.07 -0.02 7.33
N GLN A 271 -3.09 0.20 6.48
CA GLN A 271 -2.44 1.50 6.28
C GLN A 271 -2.44 1.89 4.80
N THR A 272 -2.52 3.19 4.54
CA THR A 272 -2.52 3.80 3.20
C THR A 272 -1.23 4.58 2.96
N ASP A 273 -1.14 5.24 1.81
CA ASP A 273 -0.04 6.13 1.43
C ASP A 273 0.14 7.35 2.33
N ALA A 274 -0.85 7.68 3.17
CA ALA A 274 -0.74 8.66 4.25
C ALA A 274 0.31 8.25 5.31
N THR A 275 0.62 6.95 5.43
CA THR A 275 1.57 6.43 6.43
C THR A 275 2.53 5.41 5.80
N VAL A 276 2.61 4.16 6.27
CA VAL A 276 3.58 3.19 5.72
C VAL A 276 3.09 2.36 4.54
N GLY A 277 1.76 2.32 4.34
CA GLY A 277 1.13 1.57 3.26
C GLY A 277 1.35 2.17 1.88
N THR A 278 0.66 1.59 0.90
CA THR A 278 0.61 2.01 -0.51
C THR A 278 -0.84 2.28 -0.89
N GLY A 279 -1.06 3.11 -1.92
CA GLY A 279 -2.40 3.46 -2.38
C GLY A 279 -3.16 4.37 -1.42
N THR A 280 -4.13 5.07 -1.96
CA THR A 280 -5.00 6.00 -1.24
C THR A 280 -6.05 5.26 -0.39
N GLU A 281 -6.70 5.97 0.53
CA GLU A 281 -7.85 5.50 1.32
C GLU A 281 -9.01 5.11 0.42
N VAL A 282 -9.23 5.84 -0.67
CA VAL A 282 -10.25 5.50 -1.67
C VAL A 282 -9.96 4.14 -2.29
N GLU A 283 -8.71 3.90 -2.70
CA GLU A 283 -8.30 2.60 -3.25
C GLU A 283 -8.43 1.48 -2.22
N TYR A 284 -8.02 1.74 -0.97
CA TYR A 284 -8.13 0.77 0.11
C TYR A 284 -9.59 0.39 0.41
N PHE A 285 -10.48 1.36 0.60
CA PHE A 285 -11.88 1.07 0.91
C PHE A 285 -12.64 0.49 -0.29
N THR A 286 -12.28 0.90 -1.52
CA THR A 286 -12.78 0.25 -2.75
C THR A 286 -12.35 -1.21 -2.79
N PHE A 287 -11.09 -1.52 -2.49
CA PHE A 287 -10.62 -2.90 -2.42
C PHE A 287 -11.36 -3.69 -1.34
N GLY A 288 -11.50 -3.14 -0.13
CA GLY A 288 -12.22 -3.78 0.98
C GLY A 288 -13.66 -4.15 0.61
N ARG A 289 -14.42 -3.18 0.08
CA ARG A 289 -15.83 -3.33 -0.28
C ARG A 289 -16.02 -4.21 -1.52
N ASP A 290 -15.34 -3.88 -2.61
CA ASP A 290 -15.69 -4.38 -3.94
C ASP A 290 -14.87 -5.62 -4.35
N VAL A 291 -13.69 -5.83 -3.76
CA VAL A 291 -12.76 -6.90 -4.15
C VAL A 291 -12.59 -7.97 -3.06
N ALA A 292 -12.41 -7.54 -1.82
CA ALA A 292 -12.31 -8.43 -0.66
C ALA A 292 -13.70 -8.82 -0.11
N ARG A 293 -14.75 -8.05 -0.47
CA ARG A 293 -16.13 -8.28 -0.05
C ARG A 293 -16.29 -8.31 1.46
N LEU A 294 -15.60 -7.39 2.15
CA LEU A 294 -15.73 -7.19 3.58
C LEU A 294 -17.06 -6.49 3.90
N ASP A 295 -17.64 -6.82 5.04
CA ASP A 295 -18.82 -6.16 5.60
C ASP A 295 -18.43 -4.90 6.39
N PHE A 296 -17.23 -4.89 6.99
CA PHE A 296 -16.72 -3.74 7.72
C PHE A 296 -15.20 -3.61 7.68
N THR A 297 -14.69 -2.40 7.88
CA THR A 297 -13.25 -2.14 7.90
C THR A 297 -12.86 -0.89 8.70
N SER A 298 -11.55 -0.64 8.87
CA SER A 298 -10.99 0.55 9.49
C SER A 298 -9.64 0.90 8.89
N HIS A 299 -9.28 2.19 8.93
CA HIS A 299 -7.89 2.63 8.76
C HIS A 299 -7.15 2.55 10.11
N GLN A 300 -5.83 2.29 10.08
CA GLN A 300 -4.95 2.22 11.25
C GLN A 300 -3.56 2.77 10.92
N GLY A 301 -3.50 3.95 10.27
CA GLY A 301 -2.23 4.63 10.03
C GLY A 301 -1.54 5.06 11.33
N ASN A 302 -0.20 5.01 11.37
CA ASN A 302 0.58 5.53 12.49
C ASN A 302 0.31 7.02 12.73
N ASP A 303 -0.22 7.35 13.91
CA ASP A 303 -0.65 8.69 14.30
C ASP A 303 0.40 9.80 14.14
N PHE A 304 1.67 9.50 14.48
CA PHE A 304 2.78 10.45 14.36
C PHE A 304 3.23 10.72 12.92
N GLN A 305 2.62 10.07 11.93
CA GLN A 305 2.80 10.32 10.50
C GLN A 305 1.59 10.99 9.84
N MET A 306 0.44 11.05 10.53
CA MET A 306 -0.78 11.60 9.95
C MET A 306 -0.90 13.08 10.29
N THR A 307 -0.90 13.94 9.28
CA THR A 307 -1.18 15.38 9.45
C THR A 307 -2.66 15.63 9.76
N ASP A 308 -3.03 16.86 10.09
CA ASP A 308 -4.45 17.22 10.25
C ASP A 308 -5.20 17.15 8.92
N GLU A 309 -4.53 17.45 7.81
CA GLU A 309 -5.08 17.28 6.47
C GLU A 309 -5.35 15.80 6.16
N ASP A 310 -4.42 14.91 6.50
CA ASP A 310 -4.63 13.46 6.34
C ASP A 310 -5.81 12.96 7.17
N TRP A 311 -5.92 13.41 8.42
CA TRP A 311 -7.04 13.02 9.28
C TRP A 311 -8.39 13.52 8.75
N GLN A 312 -8.46 14.78 8.32
CA GLN A 312 -9.67 15.35 7.72
C GLN A 312 -10.06 14.62 6.43
N ARG A 313 -9.08 14.32 5.58
CA ARG A 313 -9.26 13.56 4.34
C ARG A 313 -9.76 12.15 4.62
N LEU A 314 -9.18 11.44 5.58
CA LEU A 314 -9.66 10.13 6.01
C LEU A 314 -11.12 10.20 6.49
N ASN A 315 -11.47 11.16 7.35
CA ASN A 315 -12.84 11.32 7.85
C ASN A 315 -13.84 11.60 6.71
N ALA A 316 -13.45 12.38 5.70
CA ALA A 316 -14.28 12.61 4.52
C ALA A 316 -14.49 11.32 3.71
N VAL A 317 -13.43 10.58 3.43
CA VAL A 317 -13.52 9.33 2.66
C VAL A 317 -14.30 8.26 3.44
N VAL A 318 -14.13 8.16 4.76
CA VAL A 318 -14.92 7.24 5.61
C VAL A 318 -16.42 7.53 5.45
N ARG A 319 -16.82 8.81 5.54
CA ARG A 319 -18.22 9.22 5.37
C ARG A 319 -18.78 8.85 3.99
N ASP A 320 -17.97 8.96 2.94
CA ASP A 320 -18.39 8.65 1.57
C ASP A 320 -18.53 7.15 1.31
N PHE A 321 -17.77 6.30 2.03
CA PHE A 321 -17.78 4.85 1.87
C PHE A 321 -18.69 4.12 2.86
N HIS A 322 -18.96 4.71 4.02
CA HIS A 322 -19.80 4.11 5.05
C HIS A 322 -21.25 4.01 4.57
N GLU A 323 -21.79 2.80 4.56
CA GLU A 323 -23.17 2.52 4.19
C GLU A 323 -23.77 1.47 5.15
N ASP A 324 -24.72 1.92 5.98
CA ASP A 324 -25.42 1.06 6.94
C ASP A 324 -26.01 -0.18 6.26
N GLY A 325 -25.75 -1.36 6.86
CA GLY A 325 -26.24 -2.63 6.35
C GLY A 325 -25.52 -3.15 5.09
N ARG A 326 -24.50 -2.45 4.58
CA ARG A 326 -23.73 -2.88 3.41
C ARG A 326 -22.21 -2.87 3.63
N PHE A 327 -21.65 -1.74 4.07
CA PHE A 327 -20.21 -1.59 4.26
C PHE A 327 -19.92 -0.57 5.37
N VAL A 328 -19.63 -1.05 6.57
CA VAL A 328 -19.38 -0.19 7.73
C VAL A 328 -17.90 0.17 7.81
N VAL A 329 -17.58 1.46 7.77
CA VAL A 329 -16.20 1.94 7.90
C VAL A 329 -16.06 2.70 9.22
N PHE A 330 -15.13 2.26 10.06
CA PHE A 330 -14.76 2.93 11.29
C PHE A 330 -13.57 3.88 11.03
N PRO A 331 -13.66 5.18 11.37
CA PRO A 331 -12.48 6.04 11.41
C PRO A 331 -11.55 5.53 12.51
N GLY A 332 -10.28 5.34 12.18
CA GLY A 332 -9.32 4.79 13.12
C GLY A 332 -7.90 5.18 12.79
N TYR A 333 -7.05 5.05 13.79
CA TYR A 333 -5.62 5.27 13.68
C TYR A 333 -4.88 4.41 14.69
N GLU A 334 -3.64 4.06 14.36
CA GLU A 334 -2.74 3.37 15.26
C GLU A 334 -2.03 4.44 16.11
N TRP A 335 -2.34 4.51 17.39
CA TRP A 335 -1.59 5.29 18.36
C TRP A 335 -0.27 4.59 18.65
N SER A 336 0.84 5.11 18.14
CA SER A 336 2.06 4.31 17.96
C SER A 336 3.22 4.77 18.84
N ALA A 337 3.04 4.71 20.16
CA ALA A 337 4.09 5.10 21.10
C ALA A 337 5.14 4.01 21.33
N ASN A 338 6.33 4.41 21.78
CA ASN A 338 7.37 3.47 22.18
C ASN A 338 6.88 2.50 23.28
N THR A 339 7.42 1.28 23.32
CA THR A 339 7.04 0.25 24.31
C THR A 339 7.15 0.75 25.75
N THR A 340 8.16 1.57 26.07
CA THR A 340 8.32 2.18 27.40
C THR A 340 7.24 3.19 27.77
N ALA A 341 6.46 3.65 26.79
CA ALA A 341 5.34 4.56 26.92
C ALA A 341 3.97 3.85 26.80
N GLY A 342 3.94 2.52 26.74
CA GLY A 342 2.71 1.73 26.71
C GLY A 342 2.32 1.18 25.33
N GLY A 343 3.25 1.19 24.37
CA GLY A 343 3.16 0.45 23.10
C GLY A 343 2.15 0.97 22.09
N ASP A 344 1.98 0.22 21.00
CA ASP A 344 1.05 0.59 19.95
C ASP A 344 -0.40 0.19 20.32
N ARG A 345 -1.38 1.05 20.01
CA ARG A 345 -2.80 0.82 20.29
C ARG A 345 -3.65 1.21 19.09
N ASN A 346 -4.63 0.38 18.75
CA ASN A 346 -5.61 0.75 17.74
C ASN A 346 -6.71 1.58 18.40
N VAL A 347 -6.99 2.74 17.82
CA VAL A 347 -8.14 3.58 18.17
C VAL A 347 -9.17 3.44 17.06
N PHE A 348 -10.40 3.13 17.44
CA PHE A 348 -11.55 3.03 16.54
C PHE A 348 -12.63 3.96 17.04
N TYR A 349 -13.05 4.90 16.22
CA TYR A 349 -14.24 5.69 16.48
C TYR A 349 -15.46 5.03 15.85
N ARG A 350 -16.61 5.22 16.49
CA ARG A 350 -17.89 4.75 15.95
C ARG A 350 -18.30 5.53 14.70
N GLU A 351 -18.05 6.83 14.70
CA GLU A 351 -18.42 7.79 13.64
C GLU A 351 -17.26 8.78 13.44
N GLU A 352 -17.22 9.44 12.28
CA GLU A 352 -16.25 10.50 11.99
C GLU A 352 -16.46 11.76 12.85
N GLY A 353 -15.48 12.67 12.85
CA GLY A 353 -15.57 13.97 13.54
C GLY A 353 -14.91 14.03 14.92
N TRP A 354 -14.41 12.90 15.41
CA TRP A 354 -13.55 12.85 16.61
C TRP A 354 -12.09 13.25 16.30
N PRO A 355 -11.34 13.78 17.28
CA PRO A 355 -9.96 14.20 17.07
C PRO A 355 -9.01 13.02 16.91
N ILE A 356 -7.87 13.24 16.25
CA ILE A 356 -6.71 12.34 16.32
C ILE A 356 -5.82 12.74 17.50
N MET A 357 -5.69 11.87 18.50
CA MET A 357 -4.77 12.08 19.62
C MET A 357 -3.46 11.38 19.30
N ARG A 358 -2.39 12.13 18.98
CA ARG A 358 -1.13 11.54 18.53
C ARG A 358 -0.20 11.26 19.71
N SER A 359 0.60 10.22 19.58
CA SER A 359 1.62 9.77 20.52
C SER A 359 2.86 10.66 20.49
N SER A 360 3.13 11.29 19.35
CA SER A 360 4.20 12.27 19.13
C SER A 360 3.98 13.00 17.81
N HIS A 361 4.72 14.10 17.59
CA HIS A 361 4.74 14.86 16.33
C HIS A 361 6.00 14.56 15.51
N TRP A 362 6.66 13.41 15.74
CA TRP A 362 8.03 13.14 15.28
C TRP A 362 8.23 13.22 13.76
N GLN A 363 7.25 12.79 12.95
CA GLN A 363 7.33 12.85 11.48
C GLN A 363 6.41 13.92 10.86
N ILE A 364 5.85 14.79 11.71
CA ILE A 364 4.91 15.86 11.33
C ILE A 364 5.27 17.15 12.10
N ALA A 365 6.55 17.50 12.13
CA ALA A 365 7.08 18.59 12.96
C ALA A 365 6.43 19.97 12.70
N ASP A 366 5.80 20.16 11.54
CA ASP A 366 5.05 21.38 11.19
C ASP A 366 3.63 21.43 11.78
N VAL A 367 3.13 20.32 12.35
CA VAL A 367 1.85 20.26 13.05
C VAL A 367 2.04 20.74 14.49
N PRO A 368 1.39 21.84 14.93
CA PRO A 368 1.54 22.35 16.29
C PRO A 368 1.02 21.37 17.35
N GLU A 369 1.67 21.32 18.50
CA GLU A 369 1.15 20.64 19.69
C GLU A 369 0.04 21.48 20.35
N ASP A 370 -0.92 20.80 20.98
CA ASP A 370 -2.05 21.41 21.67
C ASP A 370 -2.43 20.64 22.96
N ALA A 371 -3.62 20.94 23.52
CA ALA A 371 -4.09 20.28 24.73
C ALA A 371 -4.40 18.78 24.54
N LEU A 372 -4.66 18.34 23.32
CA LEU A 372 -4.99 16.96 22.97
C LEU A 372 -3.74 16.15 22.63
N THR A 373 -2.78 16.75 21.92
CA THR A 373 -1.61 16.04 21.37
C THR A 373 -0.28 16.80 21.58
N PRO A 374 0.83 16.12 21.92
CA PRO A 374 0.98 14.67 22.05
C PRO A 374 0.36 14.12 23.34
N ALA A 375 -0.43 13.05 23.21
CA ALA A 375 -1.01 12.29 24.30
C ALA A 375 -0.06 11.17 24.73
N HIS A 376 1.08 11.53 25.31
CA HIS A 376 2.16 10.61 25.69
C HIS A 376 2.45 10.67 27.19
N PRO A 377 2.63 9.54 27.92
CA PRO A 377 2.50 8.14 27.49
C PRO A 377 1.04 7.63 27.55
N ALA A 378 0.81 6.32 27.43
CA ALA A 378 -0.52 5.73 27.23
C ALA A 378 -1.57 6.08 28.31
N ASN A 379 -1.18 6.32 29.57
CA ASN A 379 -2.15 6.77 30.58
C ASN A 379 -2.70 8.17 30.26
N VAL A 380 -1.89 9.05 29.66
CA VAL A 380 -2.32 10.38 29.20
C VAL A 380 -3.28 10.25 28.03
N LEU A 381 -3.05 9.32 27.10
CA LEU A 381 -4.03 8.97 26.06
C LEU A 381 -5.37 8.59 26.70
N PHE A 382 -5.37 7.68 27.68
CA PHE A 382 -6.60 7.22 28.31
C PHE A 382 -7.33 8.32 29.09
N GLU A 383 -6.59 9.18 29.80
CA GLU A 383 -7.15 10.32 30.53
C GLU A 383 -7.81 11.30 29.56
N ARG A 384 -7.08 11.77 28.53
CA ARG A 384 -7.61 12.72 27.54
C ARG A 384 -8.75 12.15 26.71
N MET A 385 -8.67 10.87 26.32
CA MET A 385 -9.75 10.23 25.55
C MET A 385 -11.06 10.24 26.33
N ARG A 386 -11.04 9.96 27.64
CA ARG A 386 -12.26 10.01 28.48
C ARG A 386 -12.81 11.42 28.68
N GLU A 387 -11.99 12.44 28.58
CA GLU A 387 -12.41 13.84 28.71
C GLU A 387 -13.07 14.39 27.44
N VAL A 388 -12.69 13.83 26.28
CA VAL A 388 -13.01 14.42 24.97
C VAL A 388 -13.99 13.56 24.18
N VAL A 389 -14.00 12.25 24.39
CA VAL A 389 -14.83 11.30 23.63
C VAL A 389 -15.70 10.51 24.61
N ASP A 390 -16.98 10.39 24.28
CA ASP A 390 -17.90 9.53 25.02
C ASP A 390 -17.38 8.07 24.96
N PRO A 391 -17.25 7.36 26.10
CA PRO A 391 -16.82 5.96 26.13
C PRO A 391 -17.60 5.02 25.19
N ASP A 392 -18.85 5.33 24.85
CA ASP A 392 -19.67 4.53 23.92
C ASP A 392 -19.37 4.84 22.43
N GLN A 393 -18.46 5.77 22.15
CA GLN A 393 -18.11 6.25 20.80
C GLN A 393 -16.69 5.86 20.37
N VAL A 394 -15.90 5.24 21.26
CA VAL A 394 -14.52 4.86 20.97
C VAL A 394 -14.18 3.49 21.54
N LEU A 395 -13.48 2.69 20.74
CA LEU A 395 -12.86 1.44 21.16
C LEU A 395 -11.34 1.57 21.09
N LEU A 396 -10.66 1.26 22.19
CA LEU A 396 -9.21 1.18 22.26
C LEU A 396 -8.81 -0.28 22.43
N ALA A 397 -7.98 -0.78 21.51
CA ALA A 397 -7.46 -2.13 21.55
C ALA A 397 -5.93 -2.12 21.60
N ALA A 398 -5.34 -3.04 22.35
CA ALA A 398 -3.90 -3.29 22.25
C ALA A 398 -3.55 -3.77 20.84
N HIS A 399 -2.49 -3.22 20.25
CA HIS A 399 -2.03 -3.67 18.93
C HIS A 399 -1.34 -5.05 19.04
N VAL A 400 -1.72 -5.97 18.15
CA VAL A 400 -1.00 -7.24 17.93
C VAL A 400 -0.07 -7.11 16.72
N GLY A 401 1.24 -7.30 16.90
CA GLY A 401 2.24 -7.30 15.80
C GLY A 401 3.18 -6.08 15.77
N GLY A 402 2.91 -5.04 16.54
CA GLY A 402 3.75 -3.85 16.70
C GLY A 402 4.57 -3.84 17.99
N ARG A 403 4.82 -2.64 18.53
CA ARG A 403 5.45 -2.41 19.83
C ARG A 403 4.51 -2.88 20.95
N TYR A 404 5.06 -3.64 21.90
CA TYR A 404 4.30 -4.23 22.99
C TYR A 404 3.54 -3.19 23.82
N ALA A 405 2.23 -3.42 23.98
CA ALA A 405 1.26 -2.55 24.65
C ALA A 405 0.66 -3.16 25.92
#